data_AF-A0A2T0KXN0-F1
#
_entry.id   AF-A0A2T0KXN0-F1
#
_cell.length_a   1.000
_cell.length_b   1.000
_cell.length_c   1.000
_cell.angle_alpha   90.00
_cell.angle_beta   90.00
_cell.angle_gamma   90.00
#
_symmetry.space_group_name_H-M   'P 1'
#
loop_
_entity.id
_entity.type
_entity.pdbx_description
1 polymer ?
#
loop_
_entity_poly.entity_id
_entity_poly.type
_entity_poly.pdbx_seq_one_letter_code
_entity_poly.pdbx_strand_id
1 'polypeptide(L)' 'MKSIRQIGTFAAIAAILVSLSACEGMSRQGRDTAIGAGLGGAAGAAIGGNALSTLGGAAAGGVIGHEVGK' A
#
# COMPACT_ATOMS: atom_id res chain seq x y z
N MET A 1 -13.22 -18.69 -16.95
CA MET A 1 -13.40 -17.81 -15.76
C MET A 1 -12.69 -18.29 -14.49
N LYS A 2 -12.57 -19.61 -14.21
CA LYS A 2 -11.91 -20.12 -12.99
C LYS A 2 -10.38 -19.97 -13.02
N SER A 3 -9.75 -20.25 -14.16
CA SER A 3 -8.30 -20.13 -14.35
C SER A 3 -7.78 -18.69 -14.28
N ILE A 4 -8.55 -17.71 -14.77
CA ILE A 4 -8.18 -16.27 -14.69
C ILE A 4 -8.18 -15.77 -13.25
N ARG A 5 -9.11 -16.25 -12.41
CA ARG A 5 -9.11 -15.94 -10.97
C ARG A 5 -7.91 -16.59 -10.27
N GLN A 6 -7.56 -17.83 -10.62
CA GLN A 6 -6.37 -18.51 -10.09
C GLN A 6 -5.08 -17.77 -10.45
N ILE A 7 -4.95 -17.31 -11.70
CA ILE A 7 -3.79 -16.53 -12.14
C ILE A 7 -3.70 -15.21 -11.36
N GLY A 8 -4.82 -14.50 -11.17
CA GLY A 8 -4.86 -13.27 -10.37
C GLY A 8 -4.44 -13.47 -8.91
N THR A 9 -4.89 -14.57 -8.27
CA THR A 9 -4.49 -14.90 -6.90
C THR A 9 -3.01 -15.24 -6.81
N PHE A 10 -2.47 -16.03 -7.75
CA PHE A 10 -1.05 -16.34 -7.81
C PHE A 10 -0.19 -15.08 -8.02
N ALA A 11 -0.61 -14.17 -8.89
CA ALA A 11 0.07 -12.90 -9.13
C ALA A 11 0.09 -12.01 -7.88
N ALA A 12 -1.02 -11.93 -7.14
CA ALA A 12 -1.09 -11.18 -5.88
C ALA A 12 -0.15 -11.77 -4.82
N ILE A 13 -0.13 -13.10 -4.66
CA ILE A 13 0.77 -13.78 -3.71
C ILE A 13 2.23 -13.52 -4.09
N ALA A 14 2.59 -13.64 -5.37
CA ALA A 14 3.95 -13.36 -5.84
C ALA A 14 4.36 -11.90 -5.58
N ALA A 15 3.46 -10.94 -5.83
CA ALA A 15 3.71 -9.52 -5.56
C ALA A 15 3.91 -9.26 -4.05
N ILE A 16 3.15 -9.92 -3.19
CA ILE A 16 3.31 -9.83 -1.74
C ILE A 16 4.69 -10.38 -1.33
N LEU A 17 5.07 -11.56 -1.80
CA LEU A 17 6.36 -12.18 -1.48
C LEU A 17 7.56 -11.31 -1.92
N VAL A 18 7.51 -10.76 -3.14
CA VAL A 18 8.53 -9.82 -3.65
C VAL A 18 8.57 -8.54 -2.83
N SER A 19 7.41 -8.03 -2.42
CA SER A 19 7.33 -6.84 -1.57
C SER A 19 7.89 -7.09 -0.18
N LEU A 20 7.71 -8.29 0.38
CA LEU A 20 8.31 -8.70 1.65
C LEU A 20 9.84 -8.78 1.55
N SER A 21 10.40 -9.37 0.48
CA SER A 21 11.86 -9.42 0.29
C SER A 21 12.45 -8.04 0.03
N ALA A 22 11.71 -7.15 -0.65
CA ALA A 22 12.12 -5.76 -0.85
C ALA A 22 12.09 -4.93 0.44
N CYS A 23 11.29 -5.33 1.44
CA CYS A 23 11.20 -4.64 2.73
C CYS A 23 12.27 -5.07 3.75
N GLU A 24 13.10 -6.08 3.44
CA GLU A 24 14.04 -6.68 4.41
C GLU A 24 15.12 -5.70 4.92
N GLY A 25 15.37 -4.60 4.19
CA GLY A 25 16.27 -3.51 4.60
C GLY A 25 15.57 -2.23 5.10
N MET A 26 14.24 -2.21 5.21
CA MET A 26 13.49 -1.00 5.56
C MET A 26 13.24 -0.93 7.07
N SER A 27 13.36 0.26 7.67
CA SER A 27 12.94 0.45 9.06
C SER A 27 11.44 0.15 9.20
N ARG A 28 11.02 -0.41 10.35
CA ARG A 28 9.60 -0.68 10.67
C ARG A 28 8.73 0.55 10.35
N GLN A 29 9.17 1.69 10.85
CA GLN A 29 8.54 2.98 10.62
C GLN A 29 8.41 3.36 9.13
N GLY A 30 9.46 3.12 8.34
CA GLY A 30 9.42 3.36 6.89
C GLY A 30 8.42 2.45 6.19
N ARG A 31 8.37 1.18 6.57
CA ARG A 31 7.43 0.20 6.01
C ARG A 31 5.98 0.58 6.33
N ASP A 32 5.69 0.90 7.58
CA ASP A 32 4.35 1.28 8.02
C ASP A 32 3.89 2.61 7.38
N THR A 33 4.82 3.57 7.22
CA THR A 33 4.58 4.82 6.46
C THR A 33 4.26 4.55 4.99
N ALA A 34 5.05 3.71 4.32
CA ALA A 34 4.87 3.43 2.89
C ALA A 34 3.56 2.66 2.63
N ILE A 35 3.23 1.71 3.50
CA ILE A 35 1.94 0.98 3.43
C ILE A 35 0.79 1.95 3.69
N GLY A 36 0.88 2.80 4.72
CA GLY A 36 -0.13 3.79 5.06
C GLY A 36 -0.35 4.82 3.96
N ALA A 37 0.73 5.33 3.35
CA ALA A 37 0.66 6.28 2.24
C ALA A 37 0.11 5.62 0.96
N GLY A 38 0.52 4.39 0.67
CA GLY A 38 0.04 3.64 -0.49
C GLY A 38 -1.44 3.30 -0.40
N LEU A 39 -1.88 2.72 0.74
CA LEU A 39 -3.28 2.41 0.98
C LEU A 39 -4.15 3.66 1.09
N GLY A 40 -3.68 4.67 1.82
CA GLY A 40 -4.39 5.94 2.00
C GLY A 40 -4.55 6.69 0.67
N GLY A 41 -3.52 6.69 -0.18
CA GLY A 41 -3.60 7.27 -1.51
C GLY A 41 -4.54 6.51 -2.45
N ALA A 42 -4.44 5.18 -2.47
CA ALA A 42 -5.34 4.34 -3.27
C ALA A 42 -6.81 4.48 -2.83
N ALA A 43 -7.05 4.52 -1.52
CA ALA A 43 -8.38 4.77 -0.96
C ALA A 43 -8.86 6.16 -1.36
N GLY A 44 -8.05 7.21 -1.14
CA GLY A 44 -8.38 8.60 -1.49
C GLY A 44 -8.71 8.78 -2.97
N ALA A 45 -7.94 8.14 -3.87
CA ALA A 45 -8.22 8.11 -5.29
C ALA A 45 -9.54 7.42 -5.63
N ALA A 46 -9.88 6.33 -4.93
CA ALA A 46 -11.12 5.58 -5.17
C ALA A 46 -12.38 6.35 -4.76
N ILE A 47 -12.33 7.18 -3.71
CA ILE A 47 -13.49 7.98 -3.24
C ILE A 47 -13.58 9.34 -3.93
N GLY A 48 -12.45 10.01 -4.17
CA GLY A 48 -12.43 11.38 -4.68
C GLY A 48 -12.03 11.55 -6.15
N GLY A 49 -11.37 10.56 -6.75
CA GLY A 49 -11.00 10.54 -8.17
C GLY A 49 -10.01 11.62 -8.63
N ASN A 50 -9.46 12.42 -7.71
CA ASN A 50 -8.60 13.55 -8.05
C ASN A 50 -7.27 13.53 -7.28
N ALA A 51 -6.30 14.29 -7.78
CA ALA A 51 -4.96 14.35 -7.18
C ALA A 51 -4.99 14.84 -5.72
N LEU A 52 -5.86 15.80 -5.40
CA LEU A 52 -6.04 16.32 -4.03
C LEU A 52 -6.51 15.23 -3.06
N SER A 53 -7.48 14.41 -3.45
CA SER A 53 -8.00 13.30 -2.66
C SER A 53 -6.98 12.18 -2.48
N THR A 54 -6.18 11.90 -3.51
CA THR A 54 -5.08 10.92 -3.44
C THR A 54 -3.96 11.42 -2.51
N LEU A 55 -3.53 12.67 -2.68
CA LEU A 55 -2.49 13.28 -1.87
C LEU A 55 -2.92 13.43 -0.41
N GLY A 56 -4.17 13.83 -0.16
CA GLY A 56 -4.72 13.94 1.20
C GLY A 56 -4.76 12.59 1.91
N GLY A 57 -5.24 11.55 1.22
CA GLY A 57 -5.26 10.18 1.74
C GLY A 57 -3.85 9.61 1.97
N ALA A 58 -2.94 9.83 1.04
CA ALA A 58 -1.55 9.39 1.16
C ALA A 58 -0.80 10.11 2.28
N ALA A 59 -0.99 11.43 2.43
CA ALA A 59 -0.36 12.21 3.49
C ALA A 59 -0.90 11.81 4.87
N ALA A 60 -2.22 11.72 5.04
CA ALA A 60 -2.82 11.29 6.30
C ALA A 60 -2.43 9.86 6.66
N GLY A 61 -2.52 8.92 5.71
CA GLY A 61 -2.12 7.53 5.89
C GLY A 61 -0.62 7.37 6.18
N GLY A 62 0.22 8.19 5.56
CA GLY A 62 1.67 8.22 5.80
C GLY A 62 2.02 8.71 7.21
N VAL A 63 1.41 9.81 7.68
CA VAL A 63 1.61 10.31 9.06
C VAL A 63 1.18 9.28 10.10
N ILE A 64 0.01 8.66 9.90
CA ILE A 64 -0.48 7.59 10.79
C ILE A 64 0.48 6.40 10.77
N GLY A 65 0.93 5.96 9.59
CA GLY A 65 1.91 4.88 9.46
C GLY A 65 3.25 5.20 10.11
N HIS A 66 3.69 6.45 10.07
CA HIS A 66 4.92 6.90 10.73
C HIS A 66 4.82 6.87 12.25
N GLU A 67 3.69 7.27 12.83
CA GLU A 67 3.50 7.25 14.29
C GLU A 67 3.23 5.84 14.83
N VAL A 68 2.52 4.99 14.06
CA VAL A 68 2.25 3.60 14.46
C VAL A 68 3.50 2.72 14.34
N GLY A 69 4.39 3.00 13.39
CA GLY A 69 5.62 2.25 13.18
C GLY A 69 6.83 2.72 14.01
N LYS A 70 6.63 3.72 14.88
CA LYS A 70 7.60 4.20 15.87
C LYS A 70 7.64 3.26 17.08
#